data_AF-A0A3S6QVX2-F1
#
_entry.id   AF-A0A3S6QVX2-F1
#
_cell.length_a   1.000
_cell.length_b   1.000
_cell.length_c   1.000
_cell.angle_alpha   90.00
_cell.angle_beta   90.00
_cell.angle_gamma   90.00
#
_symmetry.space_group_name_H-M   'P 1'
#
loop_
_entity.id
_entity.type
_entity.pdbx_description
1 polymer ?
#
loop_
_entity_poly.entity_id
_entity_poly.type
_entity_poly.pdbx_seq_one_letter_code
_entity_poly.pdbx_strand_id
1 'polypeptide(L)'
;MTSVDDIKNIIVSIQNRREQWRLSTRQKNLLTWKNYISGPIADNHQPPVPGDVWVFGLDINGLSCYLKFQDRPSGVVIWISLHEAEYPLYFPYR
;
A
#
# COMPACT_ATOMS: atom_id res chain seq x y z
N MET A 1 -1.04 12.15 -13.64
CA MET A 1 -0.36 12.35 -12.35
C MET A 1 -1.41 12.18 -11.27
N THR A 2 -1.24 11.20 -10.38
CA THR A 2 -2.10 10.98 -9.21
C THR A 2 -1.97 12.16 -8.26
N SER A 3 -3.08 12.67 -7.74
CA SER A 3 -3.06 13.83 -6.83
C SER A 3 -2.68 13.40 -5.41
N VAL A 4 -2.19 14.33 -4.61
CA VAL A 4 -1.93 14.09 -3.17
C VAL A 4 -3.21 13.70 -2.44
N ASP A 5 -4.37 14.16 -2.90
CA ASP A 5 -5.65 13.88 -2.27
C ASP A 5 -6.13 12.46 -2.54
N ASP A 6 -5.84 11.90 -3.73
CA ASP A 6 -6.07 10.47 -4.01
C ASP A 6 -5.29 9.57 -3.03
N ILE A 7 -4.04 9.94 -2.74
CA ILE A 7 -3.18 9.21 -1.81
C ILE A 7 -3.70 9.33 -0.36
N LYS A 8 -4.21 10.50 0.04
CA LYS A 8 -4.83 10.65 1.36
C LYS A 8 -6.10 9.80 1.49
N ASN A 9 -6.93 9.77 0.44
CA ASN A 9 -8.19 9.02 0.45
C ASN A 9 -7.95 7.51 0.62
N ILE A 10 -6.95 6.94 -0.06
CA ILE A 10 -6.63 5.52 0.09
C ILE A 10 -6.08 5.20 1.49
N ILE A 11 -5.27 6.10 2.07
CA ILE A 11 -4.75 5.94 3.44
C ILE A 11 -5.88 5.95 4.47
N VAL A 12 -6.83 6.89 4.36
CA VAL A 12 -8.01 6.95 5.23
C VAL A 12 -8.82 5.66 5.12
N SER A 13 -9.01 5.15 3.90
CA SER A 13 -9.71 3.90 3.64
C SER A 13 -9.03 2.67 4.28
N ILE A 14 -7.68 2.63 4.30
CA ILE A 14 -6.91 1.58 4.98
C ILE A 14 -7.06 1.70 6.50
N GLN A 15 -6.96 2.92 7.04
CA GLN A 15 -7.06 3.18 8.48
C GLN A 15 -8.46 2.85 9.03
N ASN A 16 -9.53 3.14 8.28
CA ASN A 16 -10.91 2.89 8.70
C ASN A 16 -11.27 1.40 8.81
N ARG A 17 -10.56 0.52 8.10
CA ARG A 17 -10.82 -0.94 8.13
C ARG A 17 -9.91 -1.69 9.09
N ARG A 18 -9.08 -0.96 9.83
CA ARG A 18 -8.05 -1.47 10.72
C ARG A 18 -8.56 -2.38 11.85
N GLU A 19 -9.82 -2.24 12.26
CA GLU A 19 -10.43 -3.10 13.28
C GLU A 19 -10.72 -4.53 12.80
N GLN A 20 -10.79 -4.75 11.48
CA GLN A 20 -10.93 -6.07 10.89
C GLN A 20 -9.58 -6.82 10.81
N TRP A 21 -8.49 -6.18 11.25
CA TRP A 21 -7.12 -6.68 11.10
C TRP A 21 -6.58 -7.11 12.47
N ARG A 22 -6.08 -8.33 12.59
CA ARG A 22 -5.24 -8.71 13.74
C ARG A 22 -3.82 -8.18 13.52
N LEU A 23 -3.53 -7.01 14.09
CA LEU A 23 -2.22 -6.37 13.99
C LEU A 23 -1.28 -6.77 15.14
N SER A 24 0.02 -6.86 14.83
CA SER A 24 1.12 -7.00 15.79
C SER A 24 1.05 -5.94 16.89
N THR A 25 1.43 -6.31 18.12
CA THR A 25 1.40 -5.47 19.33
C THR A 25 2.50 -4.40 19.38
N ARG A 26 3.40 -4.35 18.39
CA ARG A 26 4.47 -3.34 18.33
C ARG A 26 4.00 -2.03 17.68
N GLN A 27 4.66 -0.94 18.09
CA GLN A 27 4.34 0.44 17.74
C GLN A 27 4.02 0.59 16.24
N LYS A 28 2.88 1.25 15.97
CA LYS A 28 2.25 1.37 14.67
C LYS A 28 3.24 1.92 13.63
N ASN A 29 3.67 1.10 12.66
CA ASN A 29 4.11 1.60 11.36
C ASN A 29 2.88 2.25 10.69
N LEU A 30 2.61 3.52 10.99
CA LEU A 30 1.60 4.30 10.28
C LEU A 30 2.09 4.44 8.83
N LEU A 31 1.47 3.71 7.92
CA LEU A 31 1.59 4.00 6.49
C LEU A 31 1.07 5.43 6.26
N THR A 32 1.95 6.29 5.77
CA THR A 32 1.65 7.66 5.37
C THR A 32 1.86 7.82 3.87
N TRP A 33 1.44 8.94 3.30
CA TRP A 33 1.66 9.22 1.87
C TRP A 33 3.15 9.31 1.52
N LYS A 34 4.01 9.61 2.52
CA LYS A 34 5.48 9.58 2.37
C LYS A 34 6.04 8.17 2.20
N ASN A 35 5.25 7.13 2.46
CA ASN A 35 5.63 5.74 2.26
C ASN A 35 5.27 5.23 0.87
N TYR A 36 4.56 6.02 0.06
CA TYR A 36 4.22 5.66 -1.30
C TYR A 36 5.49 5.44 -2.12
N ILE A 37 5.50 4.38 -2.93
CA ILE A 37 6.57 4.05 -3.88
C ILE A 37 6.05 4.20 -5.31
N SER A 38 4.96 3.50 -5.64
CA SER A 38 4.38 3.48 -6.99
C SER A 38 2.88 3.12 -6.96
N GLY A 39 2.16 3.49 -8.03
CA GLY A 39 0.70 3.37 -8.12
C GLY A 39 0.03 4.63 -8.70
N PRO A 40 -1.22 4.57 -9.15
CA PRO A 40 -1.96 3.37 -9.50
C PRO A 40 -1.27 2.63 -10.67
N ILE A 41 -1.24 1.30 -10.59
CA ILE A 41 -0.76 0.42 -11.68
C ILE A 41 -1.91 -0.53 -12.01
N ALA A 42 -2.34 -0.55 -13.27
CA ALA A 42 -3.37 -1.48 -13.71
C ALA A 42 -2.96 -2.93 -13.43
N ASP A 43 -3.87 -3.72 -12.87
CA ASP A 43 -3.63 -5.14 -12.66
C ASP A 43 -3.54 -5.87 -14.01
N ASN A 44 -2.43 -6.56 -14.25
CA ASN A 44 -2.16 -7.29 -15.48
C ASN A 44 -2.53 -8.79 -15.40
N HIS A 45 -3.20 -9.22 -14.33
CA HIS A 45 -3.71 -10.57 -14.17
C HIS A 45 -4.67 -10.97 -15.32
N GLN A 46 -4.65 -12.24 -15.71
CA GLN A 46 -5.61 -12.81 -16.65
C GLN A 46 -6.44 -13.90 -15.96
N PRO A 47 -7.77 -13.74 -15.81
CA PRO A 47 -8.58 -12.62 -16.29
C PRO A 47 -8.32 -11.31 -15.54
N PRO A 48 -8.55 -10.12 -16.16
CA PRO A 48 -8.35 -8.82 -15.53
C PRO A 48 -9.15 -8.71 -14.25
N VAL A 49 -8.49 -8.18 -13.24
CA VAL A 49 -9.06 -8.00 -11.92
C VAL A 49 -9.31 -6.50 -11.74
N PRO A 50 -10.57 -6.03 -11.64
CA PRO A 50 -10.85 -4.61 -11.55
C PRO A 50 -10.21 -3.98 -10.32
N GLY A 51 -9.49 -2.87 -10.52
CA GLY A 51 -8.76 -2.20 -9.45
C GLY A 51 -7.32 -1.86 -9.81
N ASP A 52 -6.74 -0.88 -9.13
CA ASP A 52 -5.34 -0.52 -9.29
C ASP A 52 -4.48 -1.10 -8.16
N VAL A 53 -3.25 -1.45 -8.51
CA VAL A 53 -2.24 -1.91 -7.56
C VAL A 53 -1.43 -0.72 -7.08
N TRP A 54 -1.23 -0.67 -5.77
CA TRP A 54 -0.48 0.36 -5.07
C TRP A 54 0.64 -0.27 -4.26
N VAL A 55 1.79 0.40 -4.25
CA VAL A 55 3.01 -0.08 -3.57
C VAL A 55 3.47 0.94 -2.55
N PHE A 56 3.67 0.48 -1.32
CA PHE A 56 4.16 1.30 -0.21
C PHE A 56 5.34 0.63 0.48
N GLY A 57 6.33 1.42 0.86
CA GLY A 57 7.50 0.97 1.60
C GLY A 57 7.30 1.03 3.10
N LEU A 58 7.86 0.04 3.79
CA LEU A 58 7.81 -0.10 5.22
C LEU A 58 9.14 -0.64 5.74
N ASP A 59 9.51 -0.20 6.94
CA ASP A 59 10.61 -0.79 7.70
C ASP A 59 10.02 -1.83 8.66
N ILE A 60 10.47 -3.08 8.55
CA ILE A 60 10.10 -4.14 9.48
C ILE A 60 11.37 -4.62 10.17
N ASN A 61 11.57 -4.21 11.42
CA ASN A 61 12.74 -4.57 12.23
C ASN A 61 14.08 -4.24 11.53
N GLY A 62 14.17 -3.09 10.85
CA GLY A 62 15.37 -2.67 10.11
C GLY A 62 15.51 -3.29 8.72
N LEU A 63 14.57 -4.16 8.31
CA LEU A 63 14.49 -4.65 6.94
C LEU A 63 13.63 -3.71 6.11
N SER A 64 14.19 -3.26 4.98
CA SER A 64 13.45 -2.52 3.98
C SER A 64 12.50 -3.48 3.27
N CYS A 65 11.20 -3.26 3.38
CA CYS A 65 10.17 -4.08 2.76
C CYS A 65 9.21 -3.21 1.94
N TYR A 66 8.49 -3.84 1.02
CA TYR A 66 7.37 -3.21 0.31
C TYR A 66 6.11 -4.06 0.38
N LEU A 67 4.98 -3.37 0.51
CA LEU A 67 3.63 -3.89 0.57
C LEU A 67 2.92 -3.57 -0.73
N LYS A 68 2.21 -4.56 -1.29
CA LYS A 68 1.31 -4.39 -2.43
C LYS A 68 -0.13 -4.63 -1.99
N PHE A 69 -1.01 -3.70 -2.34
CA PHE A 69 -2.45 -3.90 -2.22
C PHE A 69 -3.17 -3.42 -3.48
N GLN A 70 -4.36 -3.97 -3.71
CA GLN A 70 -5.23 -3.58 -4.81
C GLN A 70 -6.48 -2.92 -4.26
N ASP A 71 -6.81 -1.71 -4.73
CA ASP A 71 -8.12 -1.14 -4.46
C ASP A 71 -9.15 -1.73 -5.43
N ARG A 72 -10.38 -1.91 -4.99
CA ARG A 72 -11.47 -2.46 -5.81
C ARG A 72 -12.52 -1.38 -6.02
N PRO A 73 -13.23 -1.38 -7.17
CA PRO A 73 -14.35 -0.47 -7.41
C PRO A 73 -15.44 -0.54 -6.34
N SER A 74 -15.57 -1.67 -5.64
CA SER A 74 -16.49 -1.85 -4.50
C SER A 74 -16.05 -1.13 -3.21
N GLY A 75 -14.91 -0.45 -3.22
CA GLY A 75 -14.29 0.18 -2.05
C GLY A 75 -13.46 -0.79 -1.21
N VAL A 76 -13.40 -2.08 -1.55
CA VAL A 76 -12.56 -3.10 -0.88
C VAL A 76 -11.09 -2.88 -1.24
N VAL A 77 -10.18 -3.06 -0.29
CA VAL A 77 -8.73 -3.11 -0.54
C VAL A 77 -8.24 -4.48 -0.14
N ILE A 78 -7.56 -5.13 -1.07
CA ILE A 78 -7.04 -6.48 -0.90
C ILE A 78 -5.54 -6.40 -0.73
N TRP A 79 -5.00 -7.01 0.32
CA TRP A 79 -3.57 -7.22 0.45
C TRP A 79 -3.14 -8.29 -0.56
N ILE A 80 -2.27 -7.91 -1.50
CA ILE A 80 -1.72 -8.83 -2.51
C ILE A 80 -0.50 -9.55 -1.95
N SER A 81 0.51 -8.80 -1.50
CA SER A 81 1.76 -9.40 -1.00
C SER A 81 2.61 -8.45 -0.15
N LEU A 82 3.55 -9.01 0.59
CA LEU A 82 4.60 -8.31 1.33
C LEU A 82 5.93 -8.97 1.01
N HIS A 83 6.92 -8.16 0.67
CA HIS A 83 8.25 -8.64 0.29
C HIS A 83 9.34 -7.80 0.94
N GLU A 84 10.46 -8.43 1.26
CA GLU A 84 11.71 -7.72 1.47
C GLU A 84 12.15 -7.05 0.15
N ALA A 85 12.74 -5.87 0.26
CA ALA A 85 13.22 -5.12 -0.89
C ALA A 85 14.60 -5.63 -1.32
N GLU A 86 14.67 -6.16 -2.53
CA GLU A 86 15.94 -6.60 -3.13
C GLU A 86 16.86 -5.43 -3.52
N TYR A 87 16.27 -4.24 -3.67
CA TYR A 87 16.95 -3.01 -4.05
C TYR A 87 16.51 -1.83 -3.17
N PRO A 88 17.29 -0.74 -3.08
CA PRO A 88 16.88 0.47 -2.38
C PRO A 88 15.52 0.98 -2.88
N LEU A 89 14.62 1.26 -1.94
CA LEU A 89 13.28 1.77 -2.26
C LEU A 89 13.35 3.27 -2.51
N TYR A 90 12.69 3.73 -3.58
CA TYR A 90 12.56 5.14 -3.90
C TYR A 90 11.19 5.67 -3.45
N PHE A 91 11.21 6.78 -2.72
CA PHE A 91 10.01 7.44 -2.18
C PHE A 91 9.87 8.81 -2.84
N PRO A 92 9.03 8.95 -3.88
CA PRO A 92 8.98 10.18 -4.71
C PRO A 92 8.56 11.45 -3.97
N TYR A 93 8.09 11.34 -2.74
CA TYR A 93 7.60 12.46 -1.93
C TYR A 93 8.32 12.59 -0.58
N ARG A 94 9.51 12.01 -0.45
CA ARG A 94 10.42 12.22 0.69
C ARG A 94 11.61 13.06 0.30
#